data_AF-A0A954BIP5-F1
#
_entry.id   AF-A0A954BIP5-F1
#
_cell.length_a   1.000
_cell.length_b   1.000
_cell.length_c   1.000
_cell.angle_alpha   90.00
_cell.angle_beta   90.00
_cell.angle_gamma   90.00
#
_symmetry.space_group_name_H-M   'P 1'
#
loop_
_entity.id
_entity.type
_entity.pdbx_description
1 polymer ?
#
loop_
_entity_poly.entity_id
_entity_poly.type
_entity_poly.pdbx_seq_one_letter_code
_entity_poly.pdbx_strand_id
1 'polypeptide(L)'
;NAGSQGLVVAVRAIAERQLDGAAARRAILREVLSGFVNGILFAVGVGVIALLWFHDVKLSLVLASAMMATFVWAGISGILVPLGLKKLGADPAVASSVFVLTLTDVMAFFSFLGLATLILL
;
A
#
# COMPACT_ATOMS: atom_id res chain seq x y z
N ASN A 1 3.11 6.91 4.36
CA ASN A 1 4.35 6.54 5.09
C ASN A 1 4.91 5.16 4.74
N ALA A 2 4.13 4.07 4.68
CA ALA A 2 4.67 2.77 4.23
C ALA A 2 5.05 2.77 2.73
N GLY A 3 4.13 3.14 1.83
CA GLY A 3 4.41 3.17 0.38
C GLY A 3 5.47 4.22 -0.03
N SER A 4 5.59 5.30 0.73
CA SER A 4 6.63 6.32 0.53
C SER A 4 8.02 5.85 0.96
N GLN A 5 8.12 4.92 1.92
CA GLN A 5 9.41 4.30 2.28
C GLN A 5 9.85 3.29 1.22
N GLY A 6 8.94 2.41 0.79
CA GLY A 6 9.19 1.49 -0.31
C GLY A 6 9.60 2.21 -1.59
N LEU A 7 8.96 3.35 -1.87
CA LEU A 7 9.29 4.24 -2.97
C LEU A 7 10.76 4.71 -2.94
N VAL A 8 11.23 5.23 -1.81
CA VAL A 8 12.60 5.75 -1.66
C VAL A 8 13.61 4.63 -1.91
N VAL A 9 13.36 3.45 -1.34
CA VAL A 9 14.23 2.27 -1.53
C VAL A 9 14.25 1.83 -3.01
N ALA A 10 13.10 1.80 -3.66
CA ALA A 10 12.98 1.41 -5.06
C ALA A 10 13.70 2.39 -6.00
N VAL A 11 13.49 3.70 -5.83
CA VAL A 11 14.15 4.73 -6.63
C VAL A 11 15.68 4.65 -6.49
N ARG A 12 16.18 4.48 -5.25
CA ARG A 12 17.61 4.33 -5.00
C ARG A 12 18.19 3.07 -5.65
N ALA A 13 17.53 1.93 -5.49
CA ALA A 13 17.99 0.67 -6.09
C ALA A 13 17.90 0.67 -7.63
N ILE A 14 16.97 1.45 -8.22
CA ILE A 14 16.90 1.70 -9.65
C ILE A 14 18.12 2.50 -10.12
N ALA A 15 18.48 3.55 -9.38
CA ALA A 15 19.61 4.43 -9.69
C ALA A 15 20.96 3.70 -9.57
N GLU A 16 21.10 2.81 -8.58
CA GLU A 16 22.31 2.00 -8.36
C GLU A 16 22.42 0.80 -9.32
N ARG A 17 21.52 0.65 -10.31
CA ARG A 17 21.43 -0.51 -11.24
C ARG A 17 21.32 -1.89 -10.56
N GLN A 18 20.89 -1.95 -9.30
CA GLN A 18 20.78 -3.19 -8.53
C GLN A 18 19.45 -3.93 -8.73
N LEU A 19 18.47 -3.29 -9.39
CA LEU A 19 17.16 -3.87 -9.68
C LEU A 19 17.12 -4.55 -11.05
N ASP A 20 17.79 -5.70 -11.16
CA ASP A 20 17.57 -6.67 -12.24
C ASP A 20 16.58 -7.75 -11.81
N GLY A 21 15.93 -8.42 -12.78
CA GLY A 21 14.67 -9.16 -12.62
C GLY A 21 14.50 -9.98 -11.32
N ALA A 22 15.51 -10.77 -10.94
CA ALA A 22 15.47 -11.57 -9.71
C ALA A 22 15.52 -10.72 -8.42
N ALA A 23 16.35 -9.67 -8.40
CA ALA A 23 16.42 -8.70 -7.30
C ALA A 23 15.14 -7.88 -7.19
N ALA A 24 14.54 -7.49 -8.33
CA ALA A 24 13.26 -6.79 -8.36
C ALA A 24 12.12 -7.63 -7.78
N ARG A 25 12.02 -8.90 -8.17
CA ARG A 25 11.00 -9.80 -7.60
C ARG A 25 11.18 -10.00 -6.10
N ARG A 26 12.42 -10.13 -5.63
CA ARG A 26 12.73 -10.25 -4.19
C ARG A 26 12.38 -8.97 -3.42
N ALA A 27 12.65 -7.80 -3.99
CA ALA A 27 12.28 -6.51 -3.41
C ALA A 27 10.75 -6.38 -3.28
N ILE A 28 10.00 -6.70 -4.35
CA ILE A 28 8.52 -6.69 -4.34
C ILE A 28 7.99 -7.57 -3.20
N LEU A 29 8.45 -8.83 -3.12
CA LEU A 29 8.00 -9.74 -2.06
C LEU A 29 8.29 -9.22 -0.66
N ARG A 30 9.47 -8.64 -0.46
CA ARG A 30 9.87 -8.09 0.85
C ARG A 30 8.98 -6.92 1.26
N GLU A 31 8.65 -6.04 0.33
CA GLU A 31 7.82 -4.87 0.62
C GLU A 31 6.35 -5.23 0.79
N VAL A 32 5.85 -6.20 0.02
CA VAL A 32 4.50 -6.75 0.23
C VAL A 32 4.40 -7.40 1.61
N LEU A 33 5.40 -8.19 2.03
CA LEU A 33 5.44 -8.77 3.37
C LEU A 33 5.52 -7.69 4.46
N SER A 34 6.36 -6.68 4.28
CA SER A 34 6.44 -5.52 5.19
C SER A 34 5.10 -4.80 5.29
N GLY A 35 4.45 -4.53 4.15
CA GLY A 35 3.13 -3.91 4.08
C GLY A 35 2.07 -4.78 4.76
N PHE A 36 2.09 -6.09 4.56
CA PHE A 36 1.16 -7.02 5.20
C PHE A 36 1.32 -7.07 6.72
N VAL A 37 2.56 -7.20 7.22
CA VAL A 37 2.84 -7.25 8.66
C VAL A 37 2.46 -5.94 9.34
N ASN A 38 2.84 -4.80 8.76
CA ASN A 38 2.42 -3.48 9.27
C ASN A 38 0.90 -3.31 9.16
N GLY A 39 0.30 -3.79 8.07
CA GLY A 39 -1.13 -3.78 7.83
C GLY A 39 -1.91 -4.47 8.94
N ILE A 40 -1.46 -5.65 9.41
CA ILE A 40 -2.09 -6.35 10.53
C ILE A 40 -2.08 -5.47 11.79
N LEU A 41 -0.92 -4.91 12.14
CA LEU A 41 -0.77 -4.09 13.35
C LEU A 41 -1.74 -2.89 13.33
N PHE A 42 -1.78 -2.17 12.21
CA PHE A 42 -2.64 -1.00 12.07
C PHE A 42 -4.13 -1.39 11.92
N ALA A 43 -4.45 -2.46 11.21
CA ALA A 43 -5.82 -2.95 11.05
C ALA A 43 -6.42 -3.36 12.39
N VAL A 44 -5.66 -4.09 13.23
CA VAL A 44 -6.11 -4.46 14.58
C VAL A 44 -6.29 -3.22 15.45
N GLY A 45 -5.31 -2.31 15.47
CA GLY A 45 -5.41 -1.08 16.27
C GLY A 45 -6.60 -0.22 15.88
N VAL A 46 -6.77 0.04 14.58
CA VAL A 46 -7.90 0.84 14.05
C VAL A 46 -9.22 0.12 14.25
N GLY A 47 -9.29 -1.20 14.07
CA GLY A 47 -10.49 -1.99 14.31
C GLY A 47 -10.95 -1.93 15.77
N VAL A 48 -10.02 -2.02 16.71
CA VAL A 48 -10.33 -1.89 18.15
C VAL A 48 -10.82 -0.49 18.48
N ILE A 49 -10.13 0.55 18.00
CA ILE A 49 -10.55 1.94 18.21
C ILE A 49 -11.94 2.19 17.62
N ALA A 50 -12.19 1.71 16.40
CA ALA A 50 -13.48 1.83 15.74
C ALA A 50 -14.59 1.13 16.53
N LEU A 51 -14.31 -0.06 17.08
CA LEU A 51 -15.29 -0.80 17.87
C LEU A 51 -15.65 -0.06 19.15
N LEU A 52 -14.66 0.50 19.85
CA LEU A 52 -14.88 1.27 21.07
C LEU A 52 -15.60 2.60 20.81
N TRP A 53 -15.41 3.19 19.63
CA TRP A 53 -16.01 4.48 19.30
C TRP A 53 -17.45 4.32 18.79
N PHE A 54 -17.63 3.48 17.78
CA PHE A 54 -18.90 3.35 17.08
C PHE A 54 -19.82 2.29 17.68
N HIS A 55 -19.29 1.41 18.53
CA HIS A 55 -20.05 0.30 19.12
C HIS A 55 -20.71 -0.61 18.06
N ASP A 56 -20.19 -0.61 16.83
CA ASP A 56 -20.68 -1.38 15.70
C ASP A 56 -19.59 -2.31 15.18
N VAL A 57 -19.82 -3.62 15.32
CA VAL A 57 -18.89 -4.67 14.91
C VAL A 57 -18.71 -4.70 13.39
N LYS A 58 -19.79 -4.51 12.61
CA LYS A 58 -19.72 -4.58 11.16
C LYS A 58 -18.91 -3.42 10.61
N LEU A 59 -19.17 -2.20 11.08
CA LEU A 59 -18.42 -1.01 10.68
C LEU A 59 -16.94 -1.13 11.05
N SER A 60 -16.65 -1.66 12.24
CA SER A 60 -15.28 -1.87 12.71
C SER A 60 -14.52 -2.88 11.86
N LEU A 61 -15.17 -3.96 11.44
CA LEU A 61 -14.59 -4.94 10.51
C LEU A 61 -14.32 -4.35 9.13
N VAL A 62 -15.24 -3.51 8.61
CA VAL A 62 -15.04 -2.79 7.34
C VAL A 62 -13.82 -1.87 7.44
N LEU A 63 -13.69 -1.09 8.51
CA LEU A 63 -12.56 -0.18 8.70
C LEU A 63 -11.24 -0.93 8.85
N ALA A 64 -11.21 -2.01 9.64
CA ALA A 64 -10.01 -2.82 9.83
C ALA A 64 -9.55 -3.49 8.52
N SER A 65 -10.48 -4.07 7.77
CA SER A 65 -10.18 -4.73 6.48
C SER A 65 -9.78 -3.73 5.40
N ALA A 66 -10.41 -2.56 5.34
CA ALA A 66 -9.99 -1.48 4.45
C ALA A 66 -8.58 -0.99 4.78
N MET A 67 -8.25 -0.81 6.07
CA MET A 67 -6.92 -0.42 6.51
C MET A 67 -5.87 -1.45 6.09
N MET A 68 -6.15 -2.74 6.27
CA MET A 68 -5.28 -3.82 5.82
C MET A 68 -5.03 -3.76 4.30
N ALA A 69 -6.09 -3.57 3.51
CA ALA A 69 -5.99 -3.44 2.05
C ALA A 69 -5.12 -2.25 1.66
N THR A 70 -5.29 -1.08 2.30
CA THR A 70 -4.48 0.12 2.04
C THR A 70 -2.99 -0.15 2.25
N PHE A 71 -2.61 -0.84 3.32
CA PHE A 71 -1.20 -1.15 3.60
C PHE A 71 -0.60 -2.13 2.58
N VAL A 72 -1.38 -3.12 2.14
CA VAL A 72 -0.95 -4.04 1.06
C VAL A 72 -0.74 -3.27 -0.24
N TRP A 73 -1.69 -2.41 -0.63
CA TRP A 73 -1.56 -1.57 -1.82
C TRP A 73 -0.39 -0.61 -1.76
N ALA A 74 -0.12 -0.03 -0.59
CA ALA A 74 1.02 0.84 -0.37
C ALA A 74 2.36 0.10 -0.56
N GLY A 75 2.48 -1.14 -0.06
CA GLY A 75 3.69 -1.95 -0.25
C GLY A 75 3.90 -2.35 -1.73
N ILE A 76 2.81 -2.68 -2.43
CA ILE A 76 2.85 -3.01 -3.86
C ILE A 76 3.24 -1.77 -4.69
N SER A 77 2.57 -0.64 -4.47
CA SER A 77 2.77 0.59 -5.25
C SER A 77 4.16 1.18 -5.05
N GLY A 78 4.72 1.08 -3.85
CA GLY A 78 6.06 1.56 -3.51
C GLY A 78 7.18 0.99 -4.41
N ILE A 79 6.98 -0.18 -5.01
CA ILE A 79 7.97 -0.78 -5.92
C ILE A 79 7.47 -0.85 -7.36
N LEU A 80 6.20 -1.22 -7.59
CA LEU A 80 5.68 -1.37 -8.94
C LEU A 80 5.60 -0.03 -9.69
N VAL A 81 5.27 1.07 -9.01
CA VAL A 81 5.16 2.38 -9.66
C VAL A 81 6.52 2.86 -10.19
N PRO A 82 7.61 2.90 -9.37
CA PRO A 82 8.93 3.27 -9.87
C PRO A 82 9.44 2.38 -11.01
N LEU A 83 9.26 1.06 -10.89
CA LEU A 83 9.67 0.11 -11.92
C LEU A 83 8.87 0.28 -13.21
N GLY A 84 7.56 0.55 -13.10
CA GLY A 84 6.68 0.82 -14.23
C GLY A 84 7.11 2.08 -14.97
N LEU A 85 7.34 3.18 -14.24
CA LEU A 85 7.82 4.44 -14.84
C LEU A 85 9.17 4.27 -15.53
N LYS A 86 10.12 3.56 -14.92
CA LYS A 86 11.42 3.24 -15.54
C LYS A 86 11.24 2.48 -16.86
N LYS A 87 10.34 1.48 -16.91
CA LYS A 87 10.05 0.71 -18.13
C LYS A 87 9.41 1.57 -19.22
N LEU A 88 8.65 2.59 -18.85
CA LEU A 88 8.04 3.55 -19.78
C LEU A 88 8.99 4.68 -20.20
N GLY A 89 10.24 4.69 -19.69
CA GLY A 89 11.23 5.72 -20.00
C GLY A 89 11.07 7.04 -19.21
N ALA A 90 10.16 7.08 -18.24
CA ALA A 90 9.96 8.23 -17.36
C ALA A 90 10.90 8.17 -16.15
N ASP A 91 11.32 9.34 -15.64
CA ASP A 91 12.16 9.43 -14.43
C ASP A 91 11.34 9.08 -13.17
N PRO A 92 11.64 7.94 -12.49
CA PRO A 92 10.94 7.54 -11.29
C PRO A 92 11.14 8.52 -10.13
N ALA A 93 12.28 9.22 -10.05
CA ALA A 93 12.58 10.06 -8.90
C ALA A 93 11.62 11.26 -8.78
N VAL A 94 11.18 11.80 -9.91
CA VAL A 94 10.33 13.00 -9.96
C VAL A 94 8.85 12.66 -9.85
N ALA A 95 8.40 11.61 -10.55
CA ALA A 95 6.97 11.33 -10.70
C ALA A 95 6.42 10.31 -9.69
N SER A 96 7.24 9.41 -9.15
CA SER A 96 6.71 8.24 -8.45
C SER A 96 6.00 8.58 -7.14
N SER A 97 6.37 9.64 -6.42
CA SER A 97 5.71 10.03 -5.17
C SER A 97 4.24 10.38 -5.38
N VAL A 98 3.96 11.20 -6.40
CA VAL A 98 2.61 11.59 -6.78
C VAL A 98 1.80 10.37 -7.21
N PHE A 99 2.35 9.52 -8.10
CA PHE A 99 1.65 8.32 -8.55
C PHE A 99 1.39 7.29 -7.43
N VAL A 100 2.34 7.11 -6.50
CA VAL A 100 2.17 6.19 -5.38
C VAL A 100 1.06 6.67 -4.45
N LEU A 101 1.04 7.97 -4.13
CA LEU A 101 0.01 8.56 -3.26
C LEU A 101 -1.37 8.45 -3.91
N THR A 102 -1.51 8.87 -5.17
CA THR A 102 -2.80 8.82 -5.87
C THR A 102 -3.32 7.40 -6.00
N LEU A 103 -2.46 6.44 -6.35
CA LEU A 103 -2.85 5.03 -6.42
C LEU A 103 -3.28 4.52 -5.04
N THR A 104 -2.53 4.85 -3.99
CA THR A 104 -2.86 4.40 -2.62
C THR A 104 -4.18 5.00 -2.15
N ASP A 105 -4.45 6.28 -2.46
CA ASP A 105 -5.70 6.96 -2.11
C ASP A 105 -6.89 6.33 -2.85
N VAL A 106 -6.79 6.15 -4.17
CA VAL A 106 -7.85 5.52 -4.97
C VAL A 106 -8.15 4.11 -4.47
N MET A 107 -7.10 3.31 -4.20
CA MET A 107 -7.30 1.94 -3.70
C MET A 107 -7.83 1.90 -2.27
N ALA A 108 -7.47 2.85 -1.42
CA ALA A 108 -8.02 2.96 -0.07
C ALA A 108 -9.52 3.30 -0.11
N PHE A 109 -9.92 4.31 -0.87
CA PHE A 109 -11.32 4.69 -1.05
C PHE A 109 -12.12 3.55 -1.68
N PHE A 110 -11.59 2.93 -2.73
CA PHE A 110 -12.24 1.80 -3.39
C PHE A 110 -12.44 0.62 -2.43
N SER A 111 -11.40 0.26 -1.66
CA SER A 111 -11.48 -0.84 -0.68
C SER A 111 -12.50 -0.52 0.41
N PHE A 112 -12.45 0.68 0.98
CA PHE A 112 -13.38 1.09 2.03
C PHE A 112 -14.84 1.10 1.56
N LEU A 113 -15.14 1.80 0.45
CA LEU A 113 -16.50 1.90 -0.07
C LEU A 113 -17.02 0.57 -0.59
N GLY A 114 -16.18 -0.24 -1.25
CA GLY A 114 -16.56 -1.57 -1.72
C GLY A 114 -16.90 -2.51 -0.57
N LEU A 115 -16.06 -2.55 0.48
CA LEU A 115 -16.32 -3.37 1.66
C LEU A 115 -17.52 -2.88 2.47
N ALA A 116 -17.69 -1.57 2.61
CA ALA A 116 -18.88 -0.98 3.23
C ALA A 116 -20.15 -1.41 2.49
N THR A 117 -20.13 -1.37 1.16
CA THR A 117 -21.26 -1.77 0.32
C THR A 117 -21.58 -3.25 0.46
N LEU A 118 -20.58 -4.13 0.56
CA LEU A 118 -20.78 -5.57 0.65
C LEU A 118 -21.21 -6.05 2.05
N ILE A 119 -20.87 -5.30 3.10
CA ILE A 119 -21.02 -5.76 4.51
C ILE A 119 -22.13 -5.01 5.25
N LEU A 120 -22.37 -3.72 4.92
CA LEU A 120 -23.31 -2.85 5.64
C LEU A 120 -24.66 -2.66 4.95
N LEU A 121 -24.73 -2.85 3.62
CA LEU A 121 -26.00 -2.91 2.88
C LEU A 121 -26.50 -4.36 2.81
#